data_AF-A0A919J7R3-F1
#
_entry.id   AF-A0A919J7R3-F1
#
_cell.length_a   1.000
_cell.length_b   1.000
_cell.length_c   1.000
_cell.angle_alpha   90.00
_cell.angle_beta   90.00
_cell.angle_gamma   90.00
#
_symmetry.space_group_name_H-M   'P 1'
#
loop_
_entity.id
_entity.type
_entity.pdbx_description
1 polymer ?
#
loop_
_entity_poly.entity_id
_entity_poly.type
_entity_poly.pdbx_seq_one_letter_code
_entity_poly.pdbx_strand_id
1 'polypeptide(L)' 'MALDYGVILPGDTATEQLELAVLADESRWDGVSVWEAGYGVDAWSLLSAPAGRTRAST' A
#
# COMPACT_ATOMS: atom_id res chain seq x y z
N MET A 1 15.10 -17.22 7.63
CA MET A 1 13.94 -16.30 7.64
C MET A 1 14.51 -14.92 7.91
N ALA A 2 14.37 -13.98 6.97
CA ALA A 2 14.72 -12.58 7.18
C ALA A 2 13.57 -11.89 7.92
N LEU A 3 13.83 -10.70 8.47
CA LEU A 3 12.80 -9.87 9.11
C LEU A 3 12.33 -8.84 8.09
N ASP A 4 11.02 -8.78 7.86
CA ASP A 4 10.39 -7.86 6.92
C ASP A 4 9.66 -6.75 7.69
N TYR A 5 9.67 -5.54 7.12
CA TYR A 5 9.04 -4.35 7.69
C TYR A 5 8.08 -3.74 6.66
N GLY A 6 6.84 -3.47 7.09
CA GLY A 6 5.81 -2.87 6.25
C GLY A 6 5.13 -1.68 6.90
N VAL A 7 4.32 -0.96 6.11
CA VAL A 7 3.56 0.21 6.56
C VAL A 7 2.05 -0.01 6.44
N ILE A 8 1.31 0.55 7.39
CA ILE A 8 -0.15 0.65 7.33
C ILE A 8 -0.48 2.05 6.82
N LEU A 9 -1.25 2.13 5.73
CA LEU A 9 -1.70 3.41 5.18
C LEU A 9 -2.90 3.89 6.02
N PRO A 10 -2.75 4.97 6.81
CA PRO A 10 -3.87 5.54 7.54
C PRO A 10 -4.76 6.23 6.51
N GLY A 11 -6.03 5.84 6.45
CA GLY A 11 -6.97 6.29 5.43
C GLY A 11 -7.01 7.79 5.21
N ASP A 12 -7.31 8.15 3.97
CA ASP A 12 -7.77 9.45 3.49
C ASP A 12 -8.36 9.21 2.09
N THR A 13 -8.09 10.02 1.08
CA THR A 13 -8.57 9.73 -0.28
C THR A 13 -7.86 8.52 -0.93
N ALA A 14 -8.53 7.89 -1.90
CA ALA A 14 -7.95 6.77 -2.65
C ALA A 14 -6.65 7.16 -3.40
N THR A 15 -6.58 8.41 -3.87
CA THR A 15 -5.43 8.93 -4.62
C THR A 15 -4.21 9.10 -3.72
N GLU A 16 -4.38 9.69 -2.54
CA GLU A 16 -3.28 9.86 -1.58
C GLU A 16 -2.74 8.50 -1.11
N GLN A 17 -3.62 7.54 -0.89
CA GLN A 17 -3.21 6.18 -0.53
C GLN A 17 -2.45 5.48 -1.66
N LEU A 18 -2.81 5.72 -2.92
CA LEU A 18 -2.05 5.23 -4.06
C LEU A 18 -0.66 5.87 -4.14
N GLU A 19 -0.55 7.18 -3.91
CA GLU A 19 0.75 7.88 -3.88
C GLU A 19 1.65 7.36 -2.76
N LEU A 20 1.09 7.12 -1.57
CA LEU A 20 1.81 6.53 -0.45
C LEU A 20 2.25 5.09 -0.74
N ALA A 21 1.42 4.30 -1.43
CA ALA A 21 1.79 2.93 -1.83
C ALA A 21 2.96 2.91 -2.82
N VAL A 22 2.98 3.85 -3.77
CA VAL A 22 4.11 4.02 -4.70
C VAL A 22 5.36 4.48 -3.95
N LEU A 23 5.24 5.45 -3.05
CA LEU A 23 6.36 5.92 -2.24
C LEU A 23 6.95 4.81 -1.35
N ALA A 24 6.10 3.93 -0.81
CA ALA A 24 6.53 2.80 -0.01
C ALA A 24 7.38 1.81 -0.83
N ASP A 25 6.99 1.53 -2.07
CA ASP A 25 7.75 0.70 -3.01
C ASP A 25 9.11 1.34 -3.37
N GLU A 26 9.10 2.63 -3.73
CA GLU A 26 10.33 3.39 -4.04
C GLU A 26 11.29 3.45 -2.84
N SER A 27 10.73 3.49 -1.63
CA SER A 27 11.49 3.51 -0.37
C SER A 27 11.89 2.11 0.12
N ARG A 28 11.56 1.05 -0.64
CA ARG A 28 11.88 -0.36 -0.35
C ARG A 28 11.29 -0.89 0.96
N TRP A 29 10.04 -0.51 1.25
CA TRP A 29 9.26 -1.22 2.26
C TRP A 29 8.86 -2.60 1.74
N ASP A 30 8.82 -3.58 2.63
CA ASP A 30 8.53 -4.97 2.26
C ASP A 30 7.03 -5.21 2.01
N GLY A 31 6.18 -4.25 2.39
CA GLY A 31 4.76 -4.31 2.08
C GLY A 31 3.95 -3.11 2.56
N VAL A 32 2.78 -2.95 1.96
CA VAL A 32 1.75 -1.98 2.35
C VAL A 32 0.47 -2.71 2.75
N SER A 33 -0.21 -2.22 3.78
CA SER A 33 -1.49 -2.76 4.24
C SER A 33 -2.50 -1.63 4.43
N VAL A 34 -3.77 -1.89 4.11
CA VAL A 34 -4.87 -0.94 4.32
C VAL A 34 -5.95 -1.58 5.17
N TRP A 35 -6.67 -0.76 5.95
CA TRP A 35 -7.78 -1.23 6.77
C TRP A 35 -9.14 -0.88 6.14
N GLU A 36 -9.84 -1.92 5.68
CA GLU A 36 -11.12 -1.80 4.98
C GLU A 36 -12.24 -1.22 5.87
N ALA A 37 -12.31 -1.61 7.14
CA ALA A 37 -13.40 -1.22 8.03
C ALA A 37 -13.28 0.21 8.61
N GLY A 38 -12.12 0.86 8.52
CA GLY A 38 -11.85 2.13 9.21
C GLY A 38 -11.67 3.35 8.31
N TYR A 39 -11.43 3.16 7.01
CA TYR A 39 -10.87 4.21 6.16
C TYR A 39 -11.75 4.64 4.99
N GLY A 40 -12.96 4.08 4.84
CA GLY A 40 -13.98 4.61 3.91
C GLY A 40 -13.64 4.47 2.42
N VAL A 41 -12.57 3.73 2.07
CA VAL A 41 -12.15 3.43 0.70
C VAL A 41 -12.19 1.92 0.51
N ASP A 42 -12.75 1.45 -0.60
CA ASP A 42 -12.73 0.03 -0.93
C ASP A 42 -11.28 -0.47 -1.09
N ALA A 43 -10.85 -1.31 -0.15
CA ALA A 43 -9.49 -1.83 -0.08
C ALA A 43 -9.10 -2.61 -1.35
N TRP A 44 -10.05 -3.27 -1.99
CA TRP A 44 -9.81 -4.09 -3.18
C TRP A 44 -9.50 -3.23 -4.41
N SER A 45 -10.29 -2.17 -4.63
CA SER A 45 -10.03 -1.17 -5.67
C SER A 45 -8.71 -0.46 -5.42
N LEU A 46 -8.41 -0.11 -4.16
CA LEU A 46 -7.15 0.52 -3.82
C LEU A 46 -5.96 -0.38 -4.11
N LEU A 47 -5.97 -1.67 -3.74
CA LEU A 47 -4.85 -2.59 -3.99
C LEU A 47 -4.66 -2.94 -5.47
N SER A 48 -5.70 -2.82 -6.29
CA SER A 48 -5.61 -3.10 -7.72
C SER A 48 -4.75 -2.10 -8.50
N ALA A 49 -4.70 -0.84 -8.06
CA ALA A 49 -3.97 0.23 -8.75
C ALA A 49 -2.44 0.25 -8.52
N PRO A 50 -1.91 0.01 -7.29
CA PRO A 50 -0.49 -0.16 -7.03
C PRO A 50 0.07 -1.44 -7.61
N ALA A 51 -0.69 -2.54 -7.69
CA ALA A 51 -0.21 -3.81 -8.25
C ALA A 51 0.30 -3.69 -9.70
N GLY A 52 -0.19 -2.70 -10.47
CA GLY A 52 0.30 -2.38 -11.81
C GLY A 52 1.45 -1.36 -11.85
N ARG A 53 1.88 -0.80 -10.71
CA ARG A 53 2.86 0.28 -10.61
C ARG A 53 4.05 -0.01 -9.68
N THR A 54 3.94 -0.98 -8.79
CA THR A 54 5.00 -1.37 -7.85
C THR A 54 5.75 -2.61 -8.32
N ARG A 55 6.99 -2.82 -7.85
CA ARG A 55 7.75 -4.04 -8.14
C ARG A 55 7.72 -4.97 -6.93
N ALA A 56 7.20 -6.17 -7.12
CA ALA A 56 7.29 -7.19 -6.09
C ALA A 56 8.77 -7.50 -5.76
N SER A 57 9.16 -7.31 -4.50
CA SER A 57 10.43 -7.79 -3.97
C SER A 57 10.50 -9.31 -4.15
N THR A 58 11.50 -9.79 -4.90
CA THR A 58 11.78 -11.23 -5.12
C THR A 58 12.58 -11.80 -3.95
#